data_AF-A0A4Y2ILP2-F1
#
_entry.id   AF-A0A4Y2ILP2-F1
#
_cell.length_a   1.000
_cell.length_b   1.000
_cell.length_c   1.000
_cell.angle_alpha   90.00
_cell.angle_beta   90.00
_cell.angle_gamma   90.00
#
_symmetry.space_group_name_H-M   'P 1'
#
loop_
_entity.id
_entity.type
_entity.pdbx_description
1 polymer ?
#
loop_
_entity_poly.entity_id
_entity_poly.type
_entity_poly.pdbx_seq_one_letter_code
_entity_poly.pdbx_strand_id
1 'polypeptide(L)'
;MDSLGFNSLGFNRLIISLRNLYYLFKDSPARRADFTRITGCPIFPKKICAVRWLENIARAIEIVEPVTKYLSQLKHTDSKLKASLKTSMKGPFTKCKLAFVRSLPLQCETFLTNFQSEKVCVPYLYAELCQLLGGIIKKFFKPEKVVEGSALLKLYLNSKDSLLEAKNIDIGFGAKK
;
A
#
# COMPACT_ATOMS: atom_id res chain seq x y z
N MET A 1 -22.38 2.60 11.80
CA MET A 1 -21.78 1.29 12.11
C MET A 1 -20.61 1.08 11.15
N ASP A 2 -19.49 1.68 11.51
CA ASP A 2 -18.22 1.57 10.80
C ASP A 2 -17.45 0.37 11.36
N SER A 3 -17.41 -0.73 10.63
CA SER A 3 -16.50 -1.83 10.98
C SER A 3 -15.75 -2.28 9.73
N LEU A 4 -14.45 -1.94 9.72
CA LEU A 4 -13.40 -2.49 8.86
C LEU A 4 -13.64 -2.30 7.35
N GLY A 5 -13.63 -1.04 6.93
CA GLY A 5 -13.71 -0.63 5.53
C GLY A 5 -12.44 -0.94 4.74
N PHE A 6 -12.25 -2.19 4.35
CA PHE A 6 -11.58 -2.53 3.09
C PHE A 6 -12.61 -2.44 1.95
N ASN A 7 -13.31 -1.31 1.86
CA ASN A 7 -14.12 -1.01 0.68
C ASN A 7 -13.16 -0.80 -0.50
N SER A 8 -13.61 -1.04 -1.73
CA SER A 8 -12.93 -0.60 -2.97
C SER A 8 -12.47 0.88 -2.93
N LEU A 9 -13.03 1.66 -2.01
CA LEU A 9 -12.64 3.02 -1.61
C LEU A 9 -11.22 3.14 -1.01
N GLY A 10 -10.68 2.13 -0.32
CA GLY A 10 -9.40 2.22 0.40
C GLY A 10 -8.18 2.27 -0.53
N PHE A 11 -8.07 1.29 -1.44
CA PHE A 11 -7.01 1.25 -2.45
C PHE A 11 -7.16 2.41 -3.45
N ASN A 12 -8.39 2.73 -3.87
CA ASN A 12 -8.64 3.89 -4.74
C ASN A 12 -8.21 5.22 -4.08
N ARG A 13 -8.49 5.42 -2.79
CA ARG A 13 -8.02 6.60 -2.04
C ARG A 13 -6.50 6.66 -1.95
N LEU A 14 -5.83 5.52 -1.81
CA LEU A 14 -4.37 5.46 -1.84
C LEU A 14 -3.84 5.92 -3.20
N ILE A 15 -4.35 5.36 -4.31
CA ILE A 15 -3.93 5.74 -5.67
C ILE A 15 -4.18 7.24 -5.94
N ILE A 16 -5.33 7.77 -5.52
CA ILE A 16 -5.63 9.21 -5.60
C ILE A 16 -4.61 10.03 -4.81
N SER A 17 -4.25 9.60 -3.60
CA SER A 17 -3.27 10.30 -2.75
C SER A 17 -1.89 10.34 -3.42
N LEU A 18 -1.44 9.23 -4.00
CA LEU A 18 -0.16 9.17 -4.72
C LEU A 18 -0.18 10.04 -5.99
N ARG A 19 -1.32 10.09 -6.70
CA ARG A 19 -1.50 10.95 -7.88
C ARG A 19 -1.47 12.42 -7.49
N ASN A 20 -2.20 12.81 -6.45
CA ASN A 20 -2.19 14.17 -5.92
C ASN A 20 -0.79 14.59 -5.48
N LEU A 21 -0.04 13.66 -4.90
CA LEU A 21 1.32 13.90 -4.46
C LEU A 21 2.23 14.26 -5.64
N TYR A 22 2.12 13.54 -6.76
CA TYR A 22 2.79 13.91 -8.00
C TYR A 22 2.38 15.30 -8.51
N TYR A 23 1.07 15.57 -8.60
CA TYR A 23 0.57 16.86 -9.08
C TYR A 23 0.90 18.05 -8.18
N LEU A 24 1.18 17.82 -6.88
CA LEU A 24 1.69 18.87 -6.00
C LEU A 24 3.00 19.46 -6.54
N PHE A 25 3.88 18.67 -7.14
CA PHE A 25 5.19 19.14 -7.62
C PHE A 25 5.30 19.20 -9.14
N LYS A 26 4.32 18.63 -9.84
CA LYS A 26 4.25 18.69 -11.31
C LYS A 26 4.17 20.15 -11.76
N ASP A 27 4.99 20.48 -12.76
CA ASP A 27 4.99 21.77 -13.44
C ASP A 27 5.17 22.99 -12.51
N SER A 28 5.83 22.81 -11.35
CA SER A 28 6.09 23.92 -10.42
C SER A 28 7.50 23.84 -9.81
N PRO A 29 8.49 24.45 -10.50
CA PRO A 29 9.85 24.56 -9.98
C PRO A 29 9.92 25.26 -8.63
N ALA A 30 9.12 26.33 -8.44
CA ALA A 30 9.05 27.07 -7.19
C ALA A 30 8.66 26.17 -5.99
N ARG A 31 7.62 25.34 -6.12
CA ARG A 31 7.22 24.41 -5.05
C ARG A 31 8.26 23.33 -4.78
N ARG A 32 9.02 22.91 -5.80
CA ARG A 32 10.10 21.94 -5.63
C ARG A 32 11.28 22.56 -4.89
N ALA A 33 11.67 23.79 -5.26
CA ALA A 33 12.70 24.55 -4.56
C ALA A 33 12.31 24.80 -3.10
N ASP A 34 11.08 25.23 -2.84
CA ASP A 34 10.57 25.43 -1.48
C ASP A 34 10.54 24.14 -0.67
N PHE A 35 10.07 23.04 -1.26
CA PHE A 35 10.08 21.74 -0.62
C PHE A 35 11.48 21.30 -0.21
N THR A 36 12.45 21.38 -1.12
CA THR A 36 13.84 21.00 -0.82
C THR A 36 14.44 21.94 0.22
N ARG A 37 14.19 23.25 0.15
CA ARG A 37 14.64 24.23 1.14
C ARG A 37 14.07 23.96 2.54
N ILE A 38 12.78 23.63 2.64
CA ILE A 38 12.07 23.40 3.92
C ILE A 38 12.43 22.05 4.54
N THR A 39 12.49 21.01 3.70
CA THR A 39 12.59 19.63 4.17
C THR A 39 14.02 19.09 4.14
N GLY A 40 14.92 19.70 3.36
CA GLY A 40 16.23 19.15 3.03
C GLY A 40 16.18 17.99 2.04
N CYS A 41 14.98 17.58 1.58
CA CYS A 41 14.81 16.41 0.73
C CYS A 41 14.84 16.80 -0.76
N PRO A 42 15.78 16.26 -1.57
CA PRO A 42 15.79 16.45 -3.01
C PRO A 42 14.96 15.39 -3.76
N ILE A 43 14.30 14.49 -3.04
CA ILE A 43 13.55 13.36 -3.61
C ILE A 43 12.10 13.76 -3.83
N PHE A 44 11.58 13.52 -5.03
CA PHE A 44 10.24 13.92 -5.43
C PHE A 44 9.34 12.72 -5.79
N PRO A 45 8.01 12.88 -5.73
CA PRO A 45 7.09 11.82 -6.12
C PRO A 45 7.22 11.44 -7.60
N LYS A 46 7.05 10.14 -7.91
CA LYS A 46 7.01 9.64 -9.28
C LYS A 46 5.61 9.78 -9.88
N LYS A 47 5.52 9.96 -11.19
CA LYS A 47 4.25 9.89 -11.94
C LYS A 47 3.63 8.49 -11.74
N ILE A 48 2.34 8.44 -11.39
CA ILE A 48 1.61 7.18 -11.26
C ILE A 48 1.56 6.47 -12.62
N CYS A 49 1.99 5.21 -12.63
CA CYS A 49 1.91 4.31 -13.79
C CYS A 49 1.22 3.02 -13.36
N ALA A 50 0.26 2.53 -14.16
CA ALA A 50 -0.48 1.31 -13.84
C ALA A 50 0.43 0.09 -13.69
N VAL A 51 1.51 0.02 -14.49
CA VAL A 51 2.46 -1.11 -14.47
C VAL A 51 3.53 -0.95 -13.38
N ARG A 52 3.93 0.29 -13.05
CA ARG A 52 5.02 0.61 -12.09
C ARG A 52 4.53 1.19 -10.76
N TRP A 53 3.29 0.90 -10.38
CA TRP A 53 2.67 1.43 -9.17
C TRP A 53 3.42 1.07 -7.88
N LEU A 54 4.13 -0.07 -7.86
CA LEU A 54 5.02 -0.47 -6.77
C LEU A 54 6.15 0.53 -6.51
N GLU A 55 6.78 1.04 -7.58
CA GLU A 55 7.80 2.08 -7.45
C GLU A 55 7.22 3.38 -6.90
N ASN A 56 5.96 3.70 -7.26
CA ASN A 56 5.27 4.87 -6.72
C ASN A 56 5.05 4.74 -5.20
N ILE A 57 4.69 3.55 -4.72
CA ILE A 57 4.53 3.27 -3.29
C ILE A 57 5.87 3.32 -2.57
N ALA A 58 6.92 2.70 -3.13
CA ALA A 58 8.26 2.76 -2.58
C ALA A 58 8.73 4.22 -2.40
N ARG A 59 8.56 5.03 -3.45
CA ARG A 59 8.86 6.46 -3.40
C ARG A 59 8.02 7.21 -2.36
N ALA A 60 6.74 6.88 -2.23
CA ALA A 60 5.87 7.52 -1.26
C ALA A 60 6.30 7.23 0.19
N ILE A 61 6.80 6.02 0.49
CA ILE A 61 7.34 5.66 1.80
C ILE A 61 8.56 6.53 2.14
N GLU A 62 9.46 6.75 1.18
CA GLU A 62 10.68 7.57 1.37
C GLU A 62 10.36 9.03 1.70
N ILE A 63 9.32 9.59 1.07
CA ILE A 63 9.03 11.03 1.13
C ILE A 63 7.86 11.39 2.06
N VAL A 64 7.22 10.42 2.72
CA VAL A 64 6.02 10.67 3.55
C VAL A 64 6.31 11.70 4.66
N GLU A 65 7.45 11.59 5.33
CA GLU A 65 7.86 12.50 6.41
C GLU A 65 8.23 13.90 5.88
N PRO A 66 9.12 14.05 4.87
CA PRO A 66 9.37 15.33 4.21
C PRO A 66 8.10 16.02 3.72
N VAL A 67 7.20 15.28 3.08
CA VAL A 67 5.93 15.81 2.55
C VAL A 67 5.04 16.28 3.69
N THR A 68 4.95 15.54 4.78
CA THR A 68 4.15 15.92 5.95
C THR A 68 4.68 17.21 6.58
N LYS A 69 6.01 17.34 6.71
CA LYS A 69 6.68 18.56 7.16
C LYS A 69 6.41 19.75 6.22
N TYR A 70 6.48 19.54 4.92
CA TYR A 70 6.19 20.61 3.96
C TYR A 70 4.73 21.07 4.04
N LEU A 71 3.78 20.12 4.06
CA LEU A 71 2.34 20.42 4.13
C LEU A 71 1.93 21.12 5.44
N SER A 72 2.66 20.92 6.54
CA SER A 72 2.38 21.62 7.80
C SER A 72 2.80 23.09 7.77
N GLN A 73 3.80 23.45 6.94
CA GLN A 73 4.27 24.83 6.78
C GLN A 73 3.50 25.62 5.72
N LEU A 74 2.66 24.97 4.91
CA LEU A 74 1.78 25.67 3.98
C LEU A 74 0.71 26.45 4.76
N LYS A 75 0.84 27.78 4.76
CA LYS A 75 -0.09 28.71 5.42
C LYS A 75 -1.51 28.61 4.87
N HIS A 76 -1.65 28.32 3.57
CA HIS A 76 -2.92 28.32 2.87
C HIS A 76 -3.21 27.00 2.15
N THR A 77 -4.44 26.52 2.31
CA THR A 77 -4.93 25.25 1.75
C THR A 77 -5.99 25.54 0.68
N ASP A 78 -5.73 26.51 -0.20
CA ASP A 78 -6.75 27.05 -1.11
C ASP A 78 -7.13 26.11 -2.26
N SER A 79 -6.48 24.95 -2.33
CA SER A 79 -6.77 23.94 -3.34
C SER A 79 -7.22 22.64 -2.70
N LYS A 80 -8.25 22.04 -3.29
CA LYS A 80 -8.76 20.69 -2.96
C LYS A 80 -7.64 19.64 -2.90
N LEU A 81 -6.60 19.81 -3.75
CA LEU A 81 -5.41 18.96 -3.77
C LEU A 81 -4.61 19.03 -2.47
N LYS A 82 -4.26 20.25 -2.01
CA LYS A 82 -3.50 20.45 -0.75
C LYS A 82 -4.28 19.94 0.46
N ALA A 83 -5.60 20.19 0.49
CA ALA A 83 -6.48 19.71 1.57
C ALA A 83 -6.50 18.19 1.64
N SER A 84 -6.72 17.53 0.49
CA SER A 84 -6.71 16.07 0.39
C SER A 84 -5.39 15.46 0.83
N LEU A 85 -4.25 16.04 0.43
CA LEU A 85 -2.94 15.54 0.84
C LEU A 85 -2.68 15.73 2.33
N LYS A 86 -3.09 16.85 2.92
CA LYS A 86 -2.93 17.10 4.36
C LYS A 86 -3.70 16.07 5.19
N THR A 87 -4.90 15.69 4.77
CA THR A 87 -5.68 14.62 5.40
C THR A 87 -5.03 13.25 5.22
N SER A 88 -4.62 12.90 3.99
CA SER A 88 -4.06 11.56 3.71
C SER A 88 -2.67 11.32 4.29
N MET A 89 -1.82 12.35 4.36
CA MET A 89 -0.40 12.21 4.77
C MET A 89 -0.16 12.41 6.26
N LYS A 90 -1.04 13.15 6.97
CA LYS A 90 -0.90 13.41 8.42
C LYS A 90 -1.25 12.20 9.30
N GLY A 91 -1.81 11.13 8.73
CA GLY A 91 -2.21 9.96 9.51
C GLY A 91 -1.00 9.26 10.15
N PRO A 92 -1.05 8.91 11.45
CA PRO A 92 0.07 8.23 12.13
C PRO A 92 0.41 6.89 11.47
N PHE A 93 -0.57 6.26 10.84
CA PHE A 93 -0.42 4.97 10.16
C PHE A 93 -0.17 5.09 8.65
N THR A 94 0.06 6.27 8.08
CA THR A 94 0.21 6.42 6.62
C THR A 94 1.43 5.65 6.10
N LYS A 95 2.57 5.74 6.79
CA LYS A 95 3.79 4.98 6.45
C LYS A 95 3.55 3.48 6.57
N CYS A 96 2.89 3.03 7.64
CA CYS A 96 2.55 1.62 7.85
C CYS A 96 1.59 1.09 6.79
N LYS A 97 0.56 1.86 6.40
CA LYS A 97 -0.36 1.51 5.31
C LYS A 97 0.37 1.35 3.98
N LEU A 98 1.28 2.26 3.65
CA LEU A 98 2.09 2.17 2.44
C LEU A 98 3.02 0.95 2.47
N ALA A 99 3.68 0.70 3.60
CA ALA A 99 4.55 -0.46 3.78
C ALA A 99 3.79 -1.79 3.68
N PHE A 100 2.60 -1.85 4.28
CA PHE A 100 1.70 -3.00 4.15
C PHE A 100 1.28 -3.24 2.70
N VAL A 101 0.82 -2.21 1.98
CA VAL A 101 0.45 -2.36 0.58
C VAL A 101 1.65 -2.76 -0.28
N ARG A 102 2.86 -2.30 0.06
CA ARG A 102 4.10 -2.74 -0.61
C ARG A 102 4.45 -4.20 -0.33
N SER A 103 4.11 -4.73 0.85
CA SER A 103 4.47 -6.11 1.22
C SER A 103 3.64 -7.17 0.51
N LEU A 104 2.43 -6.83 0.02
CA LEU A 104 1.58 -7.79 -0.68
C LEU A 104 2.19 -8.23 -2.03
N PRO A 105 2.58 -7.33 -2.95
CA PRO A 105 3.14 -7.77 -4.23
C PRO A 105 4.55 -8.36 -4.11
N LEU A 106 5.32 -8.01 -3.07
CA LEU A 106 6.61 -8.65 -2.79
C LEU A 106 6.43 -10.14 -2.49
N GLN A 107 5.31 -10.56 -1.90
CA GLN A 107 5.01 -11.99 -1.74
C GLN A 107 4.67 -12.66 -3.07
N CYS A 108 4.11 -11.90 -4.02
CA CYS A 108 3.88 -12.39 -5.38
C CYS A 108 5.17 -12.46 -6.20
N GLU A 109 6.28 -11.83 -5.78
CA GLU A 109 7.50 -11.72 -6.58
C GLU A 109 8.14 -13.09 -6.84
N THR A 110 8.26 -13.94 -5.82
CA THR A 110 8.76 -15.31 -5.98
C THR A 110 7.88 -16.12 -6.92
N PHE A 111 6.55 -16.01 -6.76
CA PHE A 111 5.59 -16.66 -7.63
C PHE A 111 5.76 -16.19 -9.08
N LEU A 112 5.73 -14.88 -9.33
CA LEU A 112 5.86 -14.30 -10.67
C LEU A 112 7.20 -14.67 -11.31
N THR A 113 8.30 -14.61 -10.56
CA THR A 113 9.64 -14.96 -11.06
C THR A 113 9.71 -16.41 -11.51
N ASN A 114 9.12 -17.34 -10.75
CA ASN A 114 9.09 -18.75 -11.12
C ASN A 114 8.24 -18.99 -12.38
N PHE A 115 7.05 -18.39 -12.46
CA PHE A 115 6.10 -18.58 -13.56
C PHE A 115 6.42 -17.77 -14.83
N GLN A 116 7.31 -16.79 -14.74
CA GLN A 116 7.85 -16.03 -15.88
C GLN A 116 9.23 -16.55 -16.32
N SER A 117 9.69 -17.67 -15.77
CA SER A 117 10.93 -18.33 -16.18
C SER A 117 10.71 -19.25 -17.39
N GLU A 118 11.79 -19.73 -18.00
CA GLU A 118 11.76 -20.71 -19.11
C GLU A 118 11.31 -22.12 -18.67
N LYS A 119 11.08 -22.34 -17.37
CA LYS A 119 10.66 -23.65 -16.85
C LYS A 119 9.18 -23.89 -17.11
N VAL A 120 8.81 -25.14 -17.40
CA VAL A 120 7.41 -25.55 -17.56
C VAL A 120 6.73 -25.58 -16.19
N CYS A 121 6.23 -24.42 -15.74
CA CYS A 121 5.58 -24.27 -14.44
C CYS A 121 4.05 -24.39 -14.49
N VAL A 122 3.44 -24.38 -15.68
CA VAL A 122 1.97 -24.41 -15.87
C VAL A 122 1.26 -25.53 -15.10
N PRO A 123 1.76 -26.79 -15.04
CA PRO A 123 1.11 -27.85 -14.27
C PRO A 123 0.98 -27.55 -12.77
N TYR A 124 1.87 -26.71 -12.23
CA TYR A 124 1.91 -26.33 -10.81
C TYR A 124 1.14 -25.04 -10.52
N LEU A 125 0.62 -24.35 -11.55
CA LEU A 125 -0.02 -23.02 -11.42
C LEU A 125 -1.09 -23.01 -10.34
N TYR A 126 -1.97 -24.00 -10.36
CA TYR A 126 -3.05 -24.10 -9.40
C TYR A 126 -2.55 -24.27 -7.96
N ALA A 127 -1.60 -25.20 -7.75
CA ALA A 127 -1.07 -25.48 -6.42
C ALA A 127 -0.31 -24.27 -5.84
N GLU A 128 0.55 -23.65 -6.64
CA GLU A 128 1.34 -22.48 -6.27
C GLU A 128 0.45 -21.25 -5.99
N LEU A 129 -0.62 -21.05 -6.76
CA LEU A 129 -1.62 -20.00 -6.49
C LEU A 129 -2.35 -20.25 -5.17
N CYS A 130 -2.77 -21.48 -4.89
CA CYS A 130 -3.39 -21.84 -3.62
C CYS A 130 -2.44 -21.61 -2.44
N GLN A 131 -1.16 -21.94 -2.57
CA GLN A 131 -0.16 -21.71 -1.54
C GLN A 131 0.09 -20.22 -1.30
N LEU A 132 0.26 -19.43 -2.37
CA LEU A 132 0.42 -17.97 -2.29
C LEU A 132 -0.78 -17.32 -1.59
N LEU A 133 -1.99 -17.66 -2.05
CA LEU A 133 -3.24 -17.13 -1.48
C LEU A 133 -3.41 -17.55 -0.02
N GLY A 134 -3.15 -18.82 0.29
CA GLY A 134 -3.20 -19.34 1.65
C GLY A 134 -2.21 -18.61 2.58
N GLY A 135 -0.99 -18.34 2.11
CA GLY A 135 0.01 -17.55 2.85
C GLY A 135 -0.45 -16.14 3.17
N ILE A 136 -1.13 -15.47 2.22
CA ILE A 136 -1.69 -14.13 2.44
C ILE A 136 -2.86 -14.18 3.42
N ILE A 137 -3.78 -15.14 3.27
CA ILE A 137 -4.97 -15.28 4.13
C ILE A 137 -4.59 -15.59 5.58
N LYS A 138 -3.57 -16.45 5.81
CA LYS A 138 -3.07 -16.81 7.15
C LYS A 138 -2.61 -15.61 7.99
N LYS A 139 -2.30 -14.47 7.37
CA LYS A 139 -1.95 -13.22 8.09
C LYS A 139 -3.14 -12.55 8.76
N PHE A 140 -4.35 -12.83 8.30
CA PHE A 140 -5.58 -12.18 8.77
C PHE A 140 -6.57 -13.14 9.41
N PHE A 141 -6.49 -14.44 9.12
CA PHE A 141 -7.41 -15.45 9.61
C PHE A 141 -6.80 -16.30 10.71
N LYS A 142 -7.64 -16.69 11.67
CA LYS A 142 -7.26 -17.69 12.69
C LYS A 142 -6.83 -18.98 11.99
N PRO A 143 -5.70 -19.61 12.38
CA PRO A 143 -5.21 -20.82 11.73
C PRO A 143 -6.27 -21.92 11.62
N GLU A 144 -7.12 -22.08 12.66
CA GLU A 144 -8.17 -23.11 12.67
C GLU A 144 -9.28 -22.89 11.63
N LYS A 145 -9.35 -21.69 11.04
CA LYS A 145 -10.36 -21.31 10.04
C LYS A 145 -9.80 -21.26 8.62
N VAL A 146 -8.49 -21.40 8.45
CA VAL A 146 -7.87 -21.43 7.12
C VAL A 146 -8.00 -22.83 6.53
N VAL A 147 -8.78 -22.94 5.46
CA VAL A 147 -8.93 -24.16 4.67
C VAL A 147 -7.83 -24.24 3.59
N GLU A 148 -7.58 -25.42 3.03
CA GLU A 148 -6.55 -25.60 1.99
C GLU A 148 -7.14 -25.80 0.59
N GLY A 149 -6.31 -25.63 -0.45
CA GLY A 149 -6.68 -25.91 -1.84
C GLY A 149 -7.86 -25.07 -2.35
N SER A 150 -8.80 -25.72 -3.06
CA SER A 150 -9.96 -25.06 -3.69
C SER A 150 -10.93 -24.46 -2.68
N ALA A 151 -10.93 -24.96 -1.44
CA ALA A 151 -11.80 -24.46 -0.39
C ALA A 151 -11.45 -23.01 0.00
N LEU A 152 -10.22 -22.56 -0.25
CA LEU A 152 -9.80 -21.16 -0.02
C LEU A 152 -10.69 -20.17 -0.78
N LEU A 153 -11.16 -20.54 -1.97
CA LEU A 153 -12.03 -19.69 -2.79
C LEU A 153 -13.44 -19.55 -2.19
N LYS A 154 -13.83 -20.44 -1.28
CA LYS A 154 -15.14 -20.44 -0.60
C LYS A 154 -15.07 -19.80 0.79
N LEU A 155 -13.91 -19.29 1.18
CA LEU A 155 -13.73 -18.68 2.50
C LEU A 155 -14.59 -17.40 2.59
N TYR A 156 -15.46 -17.34 3.59
CA TYR A 156 -16.26 -16.15 3.82
C TYR A 156 -15.41 -15.08 4.51
N LEU A 157 -15.05 -14.02 3.78
CA LEU A 157 -14.08 -13.03 4.26
C LEU A 157 -14.66 -12.04 5.30
N ASN A 158 -15.98 -11.98 5.46
CA ASN A 158 -16.66 -11.00 6.29
C ASN A 158 -17.03 -11.50 7.70
N SER A 159 -16.70 -12.75 8.05
CA SER A 159 -16.97 -13.28 9.39
C SER A 159 -15.92 -12.77 10.39
N LYS A 160 -16.31 -11.81 11.22
CA LYS A 160 -15.44 -11.24 12.27
C LYS A 160 -14.86 -12.32 13.19
N ASP A 161 -15.59 -13.40 13.44
CA ASP A 161 -15.16 -14.51 14.30
C ASP A 161 -14.00 -15.32 13.71
N SER A 162 -13.81 -15.25 12.39
CA SER A 162 -12.76 -15.97 11.66
C SER A 162 -11.46 -15.16 11.53
N LEU A 163 -11.51 -13.86 11.80
CA LEU A 163 -10.37 -12.96 11.71
C LEU A 163 -9.52 -13.01 12.99
N LEU A 164 -8.22 -12.79 12.83
CA LEU A 164 -7.31 -12.53 13.93
C LEU A 164 -7.65 -11.18 14.57
N GLU A 165 -7.47 -11.11 15.89
CA GLU A 165 -7.50 -9.82 16.58
C GLU A 165 -6.40 -8.90 16.02
N ALA A 166 -6.67 -7.59 15.96
CA ALA A 166 -5.75 -6.61 15.40
C ALA A 166 -4.32 -6.67 15.99
N LYS A 167 -4.19 -7.11 17.25
CA LYS A 167 -2.90 -7.26 17.93
C LYS A 167 -2.03 -8.39 17.39
N ASN A 168 -2.64 -9.39 16.76
CA ASN A 168 -2.05 -10.65 16.25
C ASN A 168 -1.87 -10.65 14.72
N ILE A 169 -2.32 -9.61 14.02
CA ILE A 169 -2.16 -9.51 12.56
C ILE A 169 -0.70 -9.20 12.23
N ASP A 170 -0.09 -10.06 11.41
CA ASP A 170 1.23 -9.77 10.83
C ASP A 170 1.07 -8.83 9.63
N ILE A 171 1.47 -7.57 9.82
CA ILE A 171 1.49 -6.52 8.80
C ILE A 171 2.84 -6.43 8.06
N GLY A 172 3.77 -7.34 8.34
CA GLY A 172 5.08 -7.46 7.73
C GLY A 172 6.17 -6.59 8.38
N PHE A 173 7.43 -6.91 8.08
CA PHE A 173 8.63 -6.27 8.65
C PHE A 173 8.68 -4.74 8.53
N GLY A 174 8.08 -4.17 7.47
CA GLY A 174 8.05 -2.73 7.22
C GLY A 174 7.07 -1.94 8.09
N ALA A 175 6.26 -2.64 8.90
CA ALA A 175 5.27 -2.05 9.78
C ALA A 175 5.48 -2.55 11.23
N LYS A 176 6.73 -2.43 11.73
CA LYS A 176 7.00 -2.60 13.16
C LYS A 176 6.09 -1.67 13.97
N LYS A 177 5.49 -2.22 15.04
CA LYS A 177 4.72 -1.49 16.05
C LYS A 177 5.58 -0.42 16.71
#